data_AF-A0A254MZP7-F1
#
_entry.id   AF-A0A254MZP7-F1
#
_cell.length_a   1.000
_cell.length_b   1.000
_cell.length_c   1.000
_cell.angle_alpha   90.00
_cell.angle_beta   90.00
_cell.angle_gamma   90.00
#
_symmetry.space_group_name_H-M   'P 1'
#
loop_
_entity.id
_entity.type
_entity.pdbx_description
1 polymer ?
#
loop_
_entity_poly.entity_id
_entity_poly.type
_entity_poly.pdbx_seq_one_letter_code
_entity_poly.pdbx_strand_id
1 'polypeptide(L)'
;MSFRLISTSAASAAAAAFMVGCATVPPVAPNQLMTAPAPVTFAGNVAGEATDFVFMLIPDANPATPGLALRAGDSLLLSMPSAFKRNAATSVSADTDANLVLTKGWAQGAVRLAGQYRVSFDEAAHAMRVTALVDVPASGANAPGIKVIHLRGRTFLNPMPGDYPVSVSQVSATGGATARWQGQLKVLDVAPAARLAPSNFQLPPGVNGDFQKVATGAVAPQTLGLLLWGANGAALNGVGIAARDLTRYPKYTGGLLVQDTNGDHRLDPAVDKVVGGIIGAAPQGATGQAATSPIGADGRPVLSGEVQRNAAYPAAVGGGKPNPGLLTVQFKSGSLPGLYRPTFELIGGNAYQFTIEAVMP
;
A
#
# COMPACT_ATOMS: atom_id res chain seq x y z
N MET A 1 25.66 -73.09 64.02
CA MET A 1 26.27 -71.89 63.41
C MET A 1 25.66 -71.76 62.02
N SER A 2 24.56 -71.03 61.83
CA SER A 2 24.37 -69.57 61.91
C SER A 2 24.39 -68.95 60.50
N PHE A 3 23.22 -68.41 60.12
CA PHE A 3 22.93 -67.41 59.08
C PHE A 3 23.04 -67.86 57.60
N ARG A 4 22.21 -67.41 56.63
CA ARG A 4 21.15 -66.37 56.57
C ARG A 4 20.30 -66.59 55.30
N LEU A 5 19.03 -66.17 55.31
CA LEU A 5 18.21 -65.91 54.12
C LEU A 5 18.89 -64.89 53.18
N ILE A 6 18.53 -64.90 51.89
CA ILE A 6 17.78 -63.80 51.20
C ILE A 6 17.42 -64.21 49.77
N SER A 7 16.19 -63.87 49.39
CA SER A 7 15.53 -64.01 48.09
C SER A 7 15.82 -62.83 47.14
N THR A 8 15.30 -62.96 45.91
CA THR A 8 15.08 -61.92 44.87
C THR A 8 16.35 -61.42 44.14
N SER A 9 16.35 -61.07 42.86
CA SER A 9 15.28 -60.69 41.94
C SER A 9 15.83 -60.77 40.50
N ALA A 10 14.97 -61.10 39.54
CA ALA A 10 15.28 -60.98 38.11
C ALA A 10 15.50 -59.51 37.74
N ALA A 11 16.63 -59.23 37.09
CA ALA A 11 16.95 -57.92 36.55
C ALA A 11 16.15 -57.67 35.26
N SER A 12 15.03 -56.97 35.38
CA SER A 12 14.33 -56.38 34.23
C SER A 12 15.05 -55.09 33.84
N ALA A 13 15.72 -55.10 32.68
CA ALA A 13 16.25 -53.89 32.07
C ALA A 13 15.08 -53.02 31.56
N ALA A 14 14.77 -51.94 32.28
CA ALA A 14 13.83 -50.92 31.81
C ALA A 14 14.56 -50.00 30.82
N ALA A 15 14.33 -50.21 29.52
CA ALA A 15 14.70 -49.24 28.50
C ALA A 15 13.76 -48.03 28.62
N ALA A 16 14.25 -46.95 29.23
CA ALA A 16 13.59 -45.67 29.21
C ALA A 16 13.69 -45.09 27.79
N ALA A 17 12.65 -45.29 26.99
CA ALA A 17 12.46 -44.57 25.75
C ALA A 17 12.21 -43.09 26.09
N PHE A 18 13.23 -42.24 25.92
CA PHE A 18 13.04 -40.79 25.82
C PHE A 18 12.24 -40.52 24.54
N MET A 19 10.91 -40.51 24.67
CA MET A 19 10.03 -39.85 23.71
C MET A 19 10.33 -38.35 23.83
N VAL A 20 11.30 -37.87 23.05
CA VAL A 20 11.39 -36.45 22.72
C VAL A 20 10.11 -36.15 21.95
N GLY A 21 9.08 -35.74 22.68
CA GLY A 21 7.91 -35.13 22.09
C GLY A 21 8.41 -33.92 21.34
N CYS A 22 8.48 -34.00 20.00
CA CYS A 22 8.53 -32.84 19.15
C CYS A 22 7.27 -32.05 19.48
N ALA A 23 7.37 -31.12 20.44
CA ALA A 23 6.36 -30.12 20.68
C ALA A 23 6.30 -29.31 19.39
N THR A 24 5.39 -29.70 18.50
CA THR A 24 5.09 -28.96 17.29
C THR A 24 4.64 -27.59 17.74
N VAL A 25 5.48 -26.58 17.50
CA VAL A 25 5.14 -25.19 17.76
C VAL A 25 3.76 -24.95 17.13
N PRO A 26 2.76 -24.51 17.91
CA PRO A 26 1.42 -24.33 17.38
C PRO A 26 1.47 -23.38 16.17
N PRO A 27 0.72 -23.69 15.09
CA PRO A 27 0.78 -22.92 13.87
C PRO A 27 0.37 -21.47 14.14
N VAL A 28 1.19 -20.52 13.66
CA VAL A 28 0.90 -19.09 13.77
C VAL A 28 -0.36 -18.77 12.94
N ALA A 29 -1.41 -18.31 13.61
CA ALA A 29 -2.65 -17.90 12.94
C ALA A 29 -2.37 -16.72 11.98
N PRO A 30 -2.89 -16.76 10.73
CA PRO A 30 -2.62 -15.71 9.77
C PRO A 30 -3.45 -14.46 10.03
N ASN A 31 -2.79 -13.30 9.97
CA ASN A 31 -3.44 -12.01 9.82
C ASN A 31 -3.98 -11.84 8.39
N GLN A 32 -4.92 -10.91 8.20
CA GLN A 32 -5.38 -10.55 6.86
C GLN A 32 -4.30 -9.80 6.09
N LEU A 33 -4.02 -10.22 4.86
CA LEU A 33 -3.19 -9.50 3.90
C LEU A 33 -4.10 -8.76 2.93
N MET A 34 -4.05 -7.43 2.94
CA MET A 34 -4.69 -6.65 1.90
C MET A 34 -3.74 -6.51 0.72
N THR A 35 -4.26 -6.67 -0.49
CA THR A 35 -3.49 -6.47 -1.72
C THR A 35 -4.18 -5.42 -2.57
N ALA A 36 -3.38 -4.66 -3.30
CA ALA A 36 -3.87 -3.81 -4.38
C ALA A 36 -2.82 -3.80 -5.47
N PRO A 37 -3.20 -3.70 -6.75
CA PRO A 37 -2.18 -3.56 -7.75
C PRO A 37 -1.50 -2.22 -7.59
N ALA A 38 -0.18 -2.25 -7.75
CA ALA A 38 0.63 -1.12 -7.43
C ALA A 38 0.31 0.04 -8.38
N PRO A 39 0.44 1.26 -7.88
CA PRO A 39 0.00 2.39 -8.65
C PRO A 39 1.00 2.88 -9.67
N VAL A 40 2.19 2.30 -9.75
CA VAL A 40 3.21 2.81 -10.67
C VAL A 40 2.99 2.26 -12.09
N THR A 41 2.27 1.15 -12.22
CA THR A 41 1.96 0.55 -13.52
C THR A 41 0.46 0.33 -13.68
N PHE A 42 -0.06 0.83 -14.79
CA PHE A 42 -1.48 0.74 -15.12
C PHE A 42 -1.97 -0.72 -15.22
N ALA A 43 -1.16 -1.57 -15.85
CA ALA A 43 -1.48 -2.97 -16.15
C ALA A 43 -0.80 -3.98 -15.21
N GLY A 44 -0.31 -3.54 -14.04
CA GLY A 44 0.47 -4.38 -13.11
C GLY A 44 -0.23 -5.65 -12.59
N ASN A 45 -1.55 -5.76 -12.79
CA ASN A 45 -2.36 -6.94 -12.49
C ASN A 45 -3.12 -7.52 -13.69
N VAL A 46 -2.73 -7.21 -14.91
CA VAL A 46 -3.34 -7.78 -16.12
C VAL A 46 -2.57 -9.04 -16.53
N ALA A 47 -3.27 -10.06 -17.01
CA ALA A 47 -2.68 -11.32 -17.44
C ALA A 47 -1.57 -11.10 -18.48
N GLY A 48 -0.47 -11.85 -18.36
CA GLY A 48 0.69 -11.74 -19.26
C GLY A 48 1.60 -10.52 -19.00
N GLU A 49 1.12 -9.50 -18.29
CA GLU A 49 1.92 -8.33 -17.94
C GLU A 49 2.86 -8.60 -16.76
N ALA A 50 3.83 -7.69 -16.59
CA ALA A 50 4.68 -7.67 -15.42
C ALA A 50 3.85 -7.44 -14.14
N THR A 51 4.05 -8.30 -13.14
CA THR A 51 3.42 -8.18 -11.82
C THR A 51 3.93 -6.95 -11.08
N ASP A 52 3.00 -6.11 -10.64
CA ASP A 52 3.29 -4.96 -9.79
C ASP A 52 2.14 -4.80 -8.77
N PHE A 53 2.44 -5.07 -7.51
CA PHE A 53 1.45 -5.12 -6.43
C PHE A 53 2.01 -4.53 -5.14
N VAL A 54 1.11 -3.93 -4.37
CA VAL A 54 1.35 -3.60 -2.96
C VAL A 54 0.65 -4.62 -2.08
N PHE A 55 1.37 -5.06 -1.05
CA PHE A 55 0.91 -6.01 -0.03
C PHE A 55 0.94 -5.30 1.32
N MET A 56 -0.23 -4.97 1.83
CA MET A 56 -0.41 -4.20 3.06
C MET A 56 -0.48 -5.17 4.25
N LEU A 57 0.60 -5.22 5.01
CA LEU A 57 0.73 -6.01 6.24
C LEU A 57 -0.03 -5.35 7.39
N ILE A 58 0.02 -4.01 7.44
CA ILE A 58 -0.68 -3.15 8.39
C ILE A 58 -1.44 -2.10 7.58
N PRO A 59 -2.77 -2.26 7.36
CA PRO A 59 -3.53 -1.39 6.47
C PRO A 59 -3.85 0.00 7.07
N ASP A 60 -3.66 0.17 8.38
CA ASP A 60 -3.91 1.44 9.05
C ASP A 60 -2.86 2.50 8.64
N ALA A 61 -3.34 3.55 7.97
CA ALA A 61 -2.53 4.68 7.52
C ALA A 61 -2.06 5.59 8.67
N ASN A 62 -2.64 5.48 9.86
CA ASN A 62 -2.26 6.28 11.03
C ASN A 62 -0.78 6.02 11.39
N PRO A 63 0.09 7.05 11.39
CA PRO A 63 1.50 6.88 11.72
C PRO A 63 1.72 6.58 13.22
N ALA A 64 0.72 6.74 14.08
CA ALA A 64 0.78 6.29 15.46
C ALA A 64 0.62 4.76 15.60
N THR A 65 -0.03 4.11 14.62
CA THR A 65 -0.15 2.64 14.59
C THR A 65 1.20 2.06 14.16
N PRO A 66 1.90 1.28 15.02
CA PRO A 66 3.19 0.73 14.67
C PRO A 66 3.10 -0.23 13.48
N GLY A 67 4.09 -0.13 12.60
CA GLY A 67 4.42 -1.16 11.62
C GLY A 67 5.28 -2.26 12.24
N LEU A 68 5.76 -3.15 11.38
CA LEU A 68 6.63 -4.23 11.77
C LEU A 68 8.07 -3.75 11.95
N ALA A 69 8.73 -4.32 12.95
CA ALA A 69 10.17 -4.30 13.08
C ALA A 69 10.76 -5.64 12.61
N LEU A 70 11.98 -5.62 12.09
CA LEU A 70 12.75 -6.81 11.76
C LEU A 70 14.08 -6.76 12.51
N ARG A 71 14.45 -7.83 13.22
CA ARG A 71 15.78 -7.93 13.81
C ARG A 71 16.79 -8.35 12.76
N ALA A 72 18.06 -8.03 12.96
CA ALA A 72 19.14 -8.52 12.10
C ALA A 72 19.06 -10.05 11.94
N GLY A 73 19.10 -10.52 10.70
CA GLY A 73 18.94 -11.93 10.33
C GLY A 73 17.49 -12.40 10.13
N ASP A 74 16.50 -11.73 10.70
CA ASP A 74 15.09 -12.03 10.42
C ASP A 74 14.74 -11.71 8.96
N SER A 75 13.71 -12.38 8.46
CA SER A 75 13.25 -12.22 7.08
C SER A 75 11.74 -12.04 6.95
N LEU A 76 11.32 -11.31 5.91
CA LEU A 76 9.97 -11.40 5.35
C LEU A 76 10.02 -12.25 4.08
N LEU A 77 9.10 -13.19 3.95
CA LEU A 77 8.91 -14.05 2.78
C LEU A 77 7.58 -13.73 2.13
N LEU A 78 7.61 -13.06 0.98
CA LEU A 78 6.44 -12.92 0.11
C LEU A 78 6.37 -14.13 -0.81
N SER A 79 5.59 -15.14 -0.41
CA SER A 79 5.37 -16.36 -1.18
C SER A 79 4.33 -16.10 -2.25
N MET A 80 4.76 -16.17 -3.51
CA MET A 80 3.87 -16.02 -4.66
C MET A 80 3.25 -17.39 -5.01
N PRO A 81 2.04 -17.43 -5.57
CA PRO A 81 1.53 -18.65 -6.19
C PRO A 81 2.43 -19.11 -7.35
N SER A 82 2.62 -20.41 -7.51
CA SER A 82 3.45 -20.98 -8.59
C SER A 82 2.98 -20.62 -10.01
N ALA A 83 1.72 -20.23 -10.16
CA ALA A 83 1.17 -19.71 -11.41
C ALA A 83 1.88 -18.42 -11.87
N PHE A 84 2.35 -17.59 -10.93
CA PHE A 84 3.13 -16.39 -11.23
C PHE A 84 4.55 -16.81 -11.58
N LYS A 85 4.91 -16.77 -12.86
CA LYS A 85 6.23 -17.21 -13.31
C LYS A 85 7.28 -16.14 -13.01
N ARG A 86 8.43 -16.56 -12.50
CA ARG A 86 9.60 -15.67 -12.37
C ARG A 86 10.03 -15.22 -13.77
N ASN A 87 10.18 -13.92 -13.96
CA ASN A 87 10.69 -13.38 -15.21
C ASN A 87 12.22 -13.56 -15.32
N ALA A 88 12.67 -14.58 -16.05
CA ALA A 88 14.08 -14.92 -16.17
C ALA A 88 14.95 -13.80 -16.80
N ALA A 89 14.36 -12.87 -17.54
CA ALA A 89 15.08 -11.73 -18.14
C ALA A 89 15.42 -10.61 -17.13
N THR A 90 14.90 -10.70 -15.91
CA THR A 90 15.14 -9.72 -14.85
C THR A 90 15.97 -10.37 -13.76
N SER A 91 17.10 -9.78 -13.38
CA SER A 91 17.85 -10.21 -12.19
C SER A 91 17.16 -9.75 -10.89
N VAL A 92 17.25 -10.55 -9.82
CA VAL A 92 16.98 -10.01 -8.47
C VAL A 92 18.25 -9.36 -7.96
N SER A 93 18.20 -8.06 -7.69
CA SER A 93 19.33 -7.30 -7.17
C SER A 93 19.21 -7.17 -5.66
N ALA A 94 20.23 -7.61 -4.92
CA ALA A 94 20.14 -7.77 -3.48
C ALA A 94 20.10 -6.45 -2.70
N ASP A 95 20.82 -5.44 -3.17
CA ASP A 95 21.03 -4.18 -2.43
C ASP A 95 20.41 -2.98 -3.13
N THR A 96 19.35 -3.21 -3.91
CA THR A 96 18.61 -2.15 -4.60
C THR A 96 17.11 -2.31 -4.42
N ASP A 97 16.38 -1.23 -4.63
CA ASP A 97 14.91 -1.21 -4.59
C ASP A 97 14.30 -1.65 -5.93
N ALA A 98 15.08 -2.23 -6.84
CA ALA A 98 14.65 -2.51 -8.20
C ALA A 98 13.47 -3.49 -8.26
N ASN A 99 13.53 -4.58 -7.48
CA ASN A 99 12.54 -5.66 -7.52
C ASN A 99 11.47 -5.53 -6.43
N LEU A 100 11.82 -4.93 -5.30
CA LEU A 100 10.94 -4.85 -4.13
C LEU A 100 11.41 -3.70 -3.23
N VAL A 101 10.46 -2.96 -2.67
CA VAL A 101 10.74 -1.97 -1.62
C VAL A 101 9.79 -2.15 -0.45
N LEU A 102 10.31 -2.00 0.77
CA LEU A 102 9.50 -1.90 1.98
C LEU A 102 9.11 -0.44 2.22
N THR A 103 7.85 -0.16 2.55
CA THR A 103 7.39 1.21 2.85
C THR A 103 6.69 1.30 4.19
N LYS A 104 6.65 2.53 4.71
CA LYS A 104 6.09 2.89 6.02
C LYS A 104 4.56 2.94 6.08
N GLY A 105 3.94 2.60 4.97
CA GLY A 105 2.55 2.83 4.63
C GLY A 105 2.49 3.13 3.13
N TRP A 106 1.36 2.93 2.48
CA TRP A 106 1.18 3.41 1.12
C TRP A 106 0.32 4.67 1.16
N ALA A 107 0.70 5.78 0.51
CA ALA A 107 1.86 6.07 -0.34
C ALA A 107 3.05 6.70 0.41
N GLN A 108 3.33 6.26 1.65
CA GLN A 108 4.39 6.81 2.50
C GLN A 108 5.78 6.39 2.03
N GLY A 109 6.81 7.08 2.53
CA GLY A 109 8.19 6.87 2.13
C GLY A 109 8.71 5.45 2.36
N ALA A 110 9.78 5.11 1.64
CA ALA A 110 10.47 3.85 1.81
C ALA A 110 11.04 3.72 3.24
N VAL A 111 11.05 2.48 3.73
CA VAL A 111 11.97 2.06 4.79
C VAL A 111 13.37 2.06 4.17
N ARG A 112 14.35 2.64 4.87
CA ARG A 112 15.71 2.76 4.35
C ARG A 112 16.22 1.39 3.90
N LEU A 113 16.67 1.32 2.64
CA LEU A 113 17.19 0.07 2.07
C LEU A 113 18.70 -0.05 2.29
N ALA A 114 19.46 0.93 1.82
CA ALA A 114 20.93 0.85 1.75
C ALA A 114 21.56 0.49 3.10
N GLY A 115 22.19 -0.69 3.13
CA GLY A 115 22.86 -1.27 4.30
C GLY A 115 21.92 -1.80 5.40
N GLN A 116 20.61 -1.77 5.21
CA GLN A 116 19.64 -2.14 6.24
C GLN A 116 18.96 -3.49 5.98
N TYR A 117 18.55 -3.77 4.75
CA TYR A 117 18.03 -5.08 4.36
C TYR A 117 18.46 -5.41 2.94
N ARG A 118 18.43 -6.69 2.60
CA ARG A 118 18.67 -7.21 1.26
C ARG A 118 17.48 -7.98 0.72
N VAL A 119 17.30 -7.96 -0.60
CA VAL A 119 16.29 -8.72 -1.32
C VAL A 119 16.92 -9.94 -1.98
N SER A 120 16.21 -11.07 -2.01
CA SER A 120 16.63 -12.26 -2.74
C SER A 120 15.39 -13.03 -3.22
N PHE A 121 15.59 -14.00 -4.11
CA PHE A 121 14.55 -14.92 -4.52
C PHE A 121 14.88 -16.31 -3.98
N ASP A 122 13.92 -16.91 -3.30
CA ASP A 122 13.97 -18.28 -2.81
C ASP A 122 13.20 -19.16 -3.80
N GLU A 123 13.93 -19.89 -4.65
CA GLU A 123 13.34 -20.70 -5.71
C GLU A 123 12.49 -21.85 -5.14
N ALA A 124 12.95 -22.50 -4.07
CA ALA A 124 12.27 -23.63 -3.46
C ALA A 124 10.94 -23.21 -2.83
N ALA A 125 10.90 -22.04 -2.19
CA ALA A 125 9.68 -21.48 -1.60
C ALA A 125 8.84 -20.64 -2.58
N HIS A 126 9.32 -20.45 -3.82
CA HIS A 126 8.77 -19.52 -4.81
C HIS A 126 8.44 -18.14 -4.21
N ALA A 127 9.41 -17.57 -3.48
CA ALA A 127 9.18 -16.41 -2.64
C ALA A 127 10.23 -15.31 -2.83
N MET A 128 9.81 -14.05 -2.78
CA MET A 128 10.73 -12.94 -2.55
C MET A 128 11.06 -12.87 -1.07
N ARG A 129 12.35 -12.91 -0.76
CA ARG A 129 12.87 -12.84 0.60
C ARG A 129 13.52 -11.49 0.85
N VAL A 130 13.11 -10.83 1.93
CA VAL A 130 13.75 -9.63 2.45
C VAL A 130 14.42 -10.00 3.76
N THR A 131 15.74 -9.92 3.84
CA THR A 131 16.49 -10.23 5.07
C THR A 131 17.10 -8.96 5.65
N ALA A 132 16.82 -8.69 6.92
CA ALA A 132 17.42 -7.57 7.62
C ALA A 132 18.93 -7.83 7.86
N LEU A 133 19.78 -6.88 7.46
CA LEU A 133 21.23 -6.92 7.70
C LEU A 133 21.57 -6.33 9.07
N VAL A 134 20.78 -5.34 9.49
CA VAL A 134 20.77 -4.72 10.80
C VAL A 134 19.32 -4.55 11.23
N ASP A 135 19.08 -4.26 12.50
CA ASP A 135 17.73 -4.02 13.00
C ASP A 135 17.00 -2.93 12.19
N VAL A 136 15.75 -3.23 11.85
CA VAL A 136 14.79 -2.31 11.24
C VAL A 136 13.78 -1.94 12.34
N PRO A 137 13.99 -0.84 13.08
CA PRO A 137 13.08 -0.46 14.15
C PRO A 137 11.77 0.11 13.60
N ALA A 138 10.68 -0.04 14.36
CA ALA A 138 9.40 0.61 14.12
C ALA A 138 9.38 2.10 14.58
N SER A 139 10.50 2.61 15.09
CA SER A 139 10.65 3.96 15.62
C SER A 139 11.80 4.72 14.94
N GLY A 140 11.96 6.01 15.26
CA GLY A 140 13.02 6.86 14.73
C GLY A 140 12.90 7.09 13.22
N ALA A 141 14.02 6.99 12.50
CA ALA A 141 14.07 7.25 11.06
C ALA A 141 13.17 6.32 10.23
N ASN A 142 12.79 5.16 10.76
CA ASN A 142 11.91 4.20 10.11
C ASN A 142 10.47 4.27 10.61
N ALA A 143 10.15 5.09 11.61
CA ALA A 143 8.78 5.20 12.13
C ALA A 143 7.76 5.46 11.02
N PRO A 144 6.59 4.76 11.05
CA PRO A 144 6.16 3.76 12.04
C PRO A 144 6.71 2.34 11.89
N GLY A 145 7.62 2.05 10.96
CA GLY A 145 8.12 0.70 10.67
C GLY A 145 7.59 0.18 9.33
N ILE A 146 7.75 -1.11 9.07
CA ILE A 146 7.34 -1.73 7.81
C ILE A 146 5.82 -1.98 7.83
N LYS A 147 5.07 -1.36 6.92
CA LYS A 147 3.62 -1.61 6.78
C LYS A 147 3.25 -2.25 5.45
N VAL A 148 4.03 -1.99 4.40
CA VAL A 148 3.71 -2.43 3.04
C VAL A 148 4.96 -3.00 2.37
N ILE A 149 4.76 -4.07 1.61
CA ILE A 149 5.71 -4.56 0.61
C ILE A 149 5.22 -4.11 -0.75
N HIS A 150 6.04 -3.38 -1.51
CA HIS A 150 5.78 -3.06 -2.91
C HIS A 150 6.66 -3.95 -3.79
N LEU A 151 6.04 -4.96 -4.42
CA LEU A 151 6.68 -5.81 -5.41
C LEU A 151 6.62 -5.12 -6.77
N ARG A 152 7.77 -4.94 -7.41
CA ARG A 152 7.89 -4.22 -8.68
C ARG A 152 9.01 -4.78 -9.56
N GLY A 153 9.43 -4.01 -10.56
CA GLY A 153 10.64 -4.30 -11.34
C GLY A 153 10.49 -5.47 -12.29
N ARG A 154 9.26 -5.84 -12.67
CA ARG A 154 8.99 -6.95 -13.61
C ARG A 154 9.52 -8.30 -13.11
N THR A 155 9.54 -8.49 -11.79
CA THR A 155 10.09 -9.69 -11.15
C THR A 155 9.26 -10.94 -11.47
N PHE A 156 7.94 -10.82 -11.54
CA PHE A 156 7.05 -11.89 -11.96
C PHE A 156 6.20 -11.47 -13.17
N LEU A 157 5.64 -12.45 -13.86
CA LEU A 157 4.59 -12.27 -14.85
C LEU A 157 3.26 -12.74 -14.28
N ASN A 158 2.21 -11.98 -14.54
CA ASN A 158 0.86 -12.33 -14.15
C ASN A 158 0.37 -13.56 -14.94
N PRO A 159 -0.24 -14.56 -14.27
CA PRO A 159 -0.82 -15.73 -14.92
C PRO A 159 -2.10 -15.37 -15.70
N MET A 160 -2.87 -16.39 -16.10
CA MET A 160 -4.23 -16.20 -16.61
C MET A 160 -5.12 -15.44 -15.61
N PRO A 161 -6.23 -14.85 -16.05
CA PRO A 161 -7.14 -14.12 -15.18
C PRO A 161 -7.71 -15.02 -14.07
N GLY A 162 -7.81 -14.48 -12.86
CA GLY A 162 -8.25 -15.27 -11.70
C GLY A 162 -7.92 -14.62 -10.36
N ASP A 163 -8.29 -15.32 -9.30
CA ASP A 163 -7.98 -14.99 -7.92
C ASP A 163 -6.96 -16.01 -7.38
N TYR A 164 -5.84 -15.51 -6.85
CA TYR A 164 -4.69 -16.35 -6.48
C TYR A 164 -4.26 -16.12 -5.03
N PRO A 165 -4.13 -17.18 -4.21
CA PRO A 165 -3.78 -17.03 -2.81
C PRO A 165 -2.33 -16.60 -2.65
N VAL A 166 -2.09 -15.58 -1.83
CA VAL A 166 -0.76 -15.06 -1.54
C VAL A 166 -0.55 -14.96 -0.05
N SER A 167 0.70 -15.12 0.39
CA SER A 167 1.02 -14.99 1.81
C SER A 167 2.35 -14.30 2.03
N VAL A 168 2.43 -13.62 3.17
CA VAL A 168 3.69 -13.09 3.70
C VAL A 168 3.96 -13.77 5.03
N SER A 169 5.19 -14.23 5.25
CA SER A 169 5.61 -14.78 6.54
C SER A 169 6.80 -14.00 7.07
N GLN A 170 6.76 -13.61 8.35
CA GLN A 170 7.93 -13.18 9.07
C GLN A 170 8.60 -14.42 9.66
N VAL A 171 9.91 -14.56 9.44
CA VAL A 171 10.70 -15.72 9.85
C VAL A 171 11.91 -15.23 10.64
N SER A 172 12.14 -15.82 11.80
CA SER A 172 13.33 -15.51 12.60
C SER A 172 14.60 -15.96 11.90
N ALA A 173 15.75 -15.42 12.31
CA ALA A 173 17.06 -15.91 11.88
C ALA A 173 17.27 -17.43 12.10
N THR A 174 16.55 -18.03 13.06
CA THR A 174 16.56 -19.47 13.35
C THR A 174 15.59 -20.30 12.52
N GLY A 175 14.83 -19.67 11.61
CA GLY A 175 13.92 -20.34 10.67
C GLY A 175 12.48 -20.53 11.14
N GLY A 176 12.14 -20.11 12.37
CA GLY A 176 10.78 -20.19 12.90
C GLY A 176 9.90 -19.05 12.37
N ALA A 177 8.70 -19.36 11.87
CA ALA A 177 7.73 -18.32 11.52
C ALA A 177 7.24 -17.62 12.80
N THR A 178 7.34 -16.30 12.84
CA THR A 178 6.92 -15.46 13.99
C THR A 178 5.62 -14.71 13.71
N ALA A 179 5.30 -14.46 12.45
CA ALA A 179 4.03 -13.89 12.01
C ALA A 179 3.68 -14.37 10.60
N ARG A 180 2.40 -14.37 10.26
CA ARG A 180 1.91 -14.71 8.91
C ARG A 180 0.75 -13.80 8.51
N TRP A 181 0.69 -13.46 7.23
CA TRP A 181 -0.42 -12.77 6.58
C TRP A 181 -0.89 -13.57 5.36
N GLN A 182 -2.20 -13.61 5.11
CA GLN A 182 -2.79 -14.29 3.95
C GLN A 182 -3.85 -13.44 3.27
N GLY A 183 -3.87 -13.48 1.94
CA GLY A 183 -4.82 -12.73 1.12
C GLY A 183 -4.92 -13.31 -0.29
N GLN A 184 -5.45 -12.52 -1.21
CA GLN A 184 -5.67 -12.91 -2.60
C GLN A 184 -5.11 -11.85 -3.54
N LEU A 185 -4.61 -12.27 -4.71
CA LEU A 185 -4.26 -11.41 -5.83
C LEU A 185 -5.31 -11.56 -6.91
N LYS A 186 -5.87 -10.45 -7.39
CA LYS A 186 -6.78 -10.44 -8.55
C LYS A 186 -6.02 -10.13 -9.83
N VAL A 187 -5.96 -11.10 -10.74
CA VAL A 187 -5.44 -10.93 -12.09
C VAL A 187 -6.61 -10.71 -13.05
N LEU A 188 -6.52 -9.65 -13.84
CA LEU A 188 -7.54 -9.24 -14.81
C LEU A 188 -7.22 -9.78 -16.21
N ASP A 189 -8.27 -10.01 -16.98
CA ASP A 189 -8.17 -10.34 -18.41
C ASP A 189 -7.72 -9.15 -19.24
N VAL A 190 -8.37 -8.01 -19.03
CA VAL A 190 -8.08 -6.76 -19.72
C VAL A 190 -7.84 -5.66 -18.69
N ALA A 191 -6.95 -4.72 -19.02
CA ALA A 191 -6.75 -3.53 -18.21
C ALA A 191 -8.08 -2.74 -18.07
N PRO A 192 -8.33 -2.13 -16.90
CA PRO A 192 -9.50 -1.27 -16.73
C PRO A 192 -9.44 -0.05 -17.67
N ALA A 193 -10.56 0.62 -17.92
CA ALA A 193 -10.57 1.81 -18.78
C ALA A 193 -9.91 3.02 -18.11
N ALA A 194 -9.83 3.01 -16.78
CA ALA A 194 -9.21 4.05 -15.99
C ALA A 194 -8.61 3.45 -14.71
N ARG A 195 -7.66 4.17 -14.12
CA ARG A 195 -7.04 3.77 -12.86
C ARG A 195 -6.63 5.00 -12.07
N LEU A 196 -6.80 4.94 -10.76
CA LEU A 196 -6.27 5.93 -9.83
C LEU A 196 -5.40 5.26 -8.78
N ALA A 197 -4.60 6.09 -8.12
CA ALA A 197 -3.85 5.68 -6.97
C ALA A 197 -3.42 6.85 -6.09
N PRO A 198 -3.32 6.65 -4.76
CA PRO A 198 -2.76 7.67 -3.89
C PRO A 198 -1.27 7.87 -4.17
N SER A 199 -0.82 9.10 -3.98
CA SER A 199 0.56 9.51 -4.14
C SER A 199 0.89 10.66 -3.18
N ASN A 200 2.14 10.70 -2.76
CA ASN A 200 2.73 11.80 -1.99
C ASN A 200 3.82 12.52 -2.81
N PHE A 201 3.79 12.45 -4.15
CA PHE A 201 4.79 13.10 -4.99
C PHE A 201 4.77 14.63 -4.91
N GLN A 202 3.62 15.22 -4.59
CA GLN A 202 3.48 16.66 -4.30
C GLN A 202 4.07 17.07 -2.94
N LEU A 203 4.26 16.12 -2.03
CA LEU A 203 4.76 16.36 -0.68
C LEU A 203 6.26 16.03 -0.58
N PRO A 204 6.97 16.56 0.43
CA PRO A 204 8.33 16.12 0.70
C PRO A 204 8.40 14.59 0.90
N PRO A 205 9.49 13.92 0.47
CA PRO A 205 9.65 12.48 0.64
C PRO A 205 9.42 12.03 2.09
N GLY A 206 8.59 11.01 2.29
CA GLY A 206 8.30 10.44 3.61
C GLY A 206 7.14 11.08 4.36
N VAL A 207 6.57 12.19 3.88
CA VAL A 207 5.34 12.76 4.46
C VAL A 207 4.15 11.85 4.16
N ASN A 208 3.29 11.68 5.16
CA ASN A 208 2.05 10.93 5.05
C ASN A 208 0.89 11.87 4.69
N GLY A 209 0.51 11.93 3.41
CA GLY A 209 -0.69 12.64 2.98
C GLY A 209 -1.98 11.86 3.26
N ASP A 210 -1.90 10.55 3.44
CA ASP A 210 -3.07 9.66 3.49
C ASP A 210 -3.79 9.66 4.84
N PHE A 211 -3.04 9.92 5.91
CA PHE A 211 -3.57 10.14 7.25
C PHE A 211 -3.11 11.48 7.82
N GLN A 212 -4.06 12.29 8.27
CA GLN A 212 -3.81 13.59 8.87
C GLN A 212 -4.78 13.85 10.02
N LYS A 213 -4.28 14.51 11.06
CA LYS A 213 -5.12 15.13 12.10
C LYS A 213 -5.36 16.59 11.74
N VAL A 214 -6.60 17.03 11.83
CA VAL A 214 -7.02 18.40 11.49
C VAL A 214 -8.05 18.88 12.50
N ALA A 215 -8.08 20.17 12.83
CA ALA A 215 -9.19 20.70 13.63
C ALA A 215 -10.52 20.58 12.87
N THR A 216 -11.65 20.52 13.57
CA THR A 216 -12.97 20.59 12.93
C THR A 216 -13.15 21.90 12.15
N GLY A 217 -13.78 21.83 10.99
CA GLY A 217 -13.99 22.97 10.08
C GLY A 217 -12.74 23.53 9.41
N ALA A 218 -11.55 22.95 9.65
CA ALA A 218 -10.30 23.45 9.12
C ALA A 218 -9.85 22.70 7.85
N VAL A 219 -9.00 23.36 7.07
CA VAL A 219 -8.34 22.75 5.91
C VAL A 219 -7.20 21.86 6.40
N ALA A 220 -7.11 20.65 5.87
CA ALA A 220 -6.02 19.73 6.16
C ALA A 220 -4.67 20.35 5.76
N PRO A 221 -3.62 20.24 6.59
CA PRO A 221 -2.35 20.92 6.37
C PRO A 221 -1.61 20.41 5.13
N GLN A 222 -1.81 19.14 4.75
CA GLN A 222 -1.26 18.57 3.52
C GLN A 222 -2.38 18.30 2.52
N THR A 223 -2.12 18.58 1.25
CA THR A 223 -3.01 18.16 0.16
C THR A 223 -2.92 16.65 -0.04
N LEU A 224 -4.06 16.01 -0.27
CA LEU A 224 -4.11 14.62 -0.74
C LEU A 224 -3.60 14.58 -2.20
N GLY A 225 -3.01 13.47 -2.61
CA GLY A 225 -2.48 13.31 -3.97
C GLY A 225 -2.98 12.04 -4.61
N LEU A 226 -3.36 12.13 -5.88
CA LEU A 226 -3.79 11.01 -6.70
C LEU A 226 -3.08 11.05 -8.04
N LEU A 227 -2.51 9.93 -8.47
CA LEU A 227 -2.12 9.74 -9.87
C LEU A 227 -3.29 9.13 -10.63
N LEU A 228 -3.60 9.69 -11.79
CA LEU A 228 -4.74 9.34 -12.62
C LEU A 228 -4.29 8.86 -13.99
N TRP A 229 -4.80 7.71 -14.41
CA TRP A 229 -4.59 7.13 -15.73
C TRP A 229 -5.91 6.78 -16.40
N GLY A 230 -5.95 6.99 -17.71
CA GLY A 230 -7.04 6.61 -18.59
C GLY A 230 -6.69 5.32 -19.32
N ALA A 231 -7.34 5.11 -20.45
CA ALA A 231 -7.11 3.93 -21.28
C ALA A 231 -5.63 3.79 -21.65
N ASN A 232 -5.15 2.55 -21.69
CA ASN A 232 -3.76 2.19 -22.04
C ASN A 232 -2.69 2.84 -21.15
N GLY A 233 -3.05 3.30 -19.95
CA GLY A 233 -2.11 3.91 -19.00
C GLY A 233 -1.70 5.34 -19.38
N ALA A 234 -2.41 6.00 -20.28
CA ALA A 234 -2.19 7.42 -20.56
C ALA A 234 -2.54 8.26 -19.33
N ALA A 235 -1.70 9.24 -18.98
CA ALA A 235 -2.00 10.16 -17.90
C ALA A 235 -3.29 10.94 -18.17
N LEU A 236 -4.20 11.00 -17.20
CA LEU A 236 -5.38 11.87 -17.27
C LEU A 236 -5.00 13.26 -16.75
N ASN A 237 -4.57 14.13 -17.66
CA ASN A 237 -4.31 15.54 -17.38
C ASN A 237 -5.59 16.38 -17.51
N GLY A 238 -5.58 17.59 -16.95
CA GLY A 238 -6.70 18.53 -17.01
C GLY A 238 -7.85 18.16 -16.07
N VAL A 239 -7.67 17.18 -15.18
CA VAL A 239 -8.70 16.76 -14.22
C VAL A 239 -8.65 17.64 -12.98
N GLY A 240 -9.79 18.15 -12.53
CA GLY A 240 -9.94 18.77 -11.22
C GLY A 240 -11.24 18.35 -10.55
N ILE A 241 -11.60 19.05 -9.46
CA ILE A 241 -12.80 18.76 -8.68
C ILE A 241 -13.85 19.84 -8.91
N ALA A 242 -14.97 19.44 -9.51
CA ALA A 242 -16.16 20.28 -9.65
C ALA A 242 -17.17 20.01 -8.53
N ALA A 243 -18.15 20.90 -8.41
CA ALA A 243 -19.29 20.70 -7.52
C ALA A 243 -20.04 19.40 -7.85
N ARG A 244 -20.62 18.78 -6.82
CA ARG A 244 -21.44 17.57 -6.99
C ARG A 244 -22.70 17.88 -7.81
N ASP A 245 -23.08 16.92 -8.65
CA ASP A 245 -24.36 16.91 -9.36
C ASP A 245 -25.10 15.62 -8.99
N LEU A 246 -25.91 15.70 -7.94
CA LEU A 246 -26.60 14.53 -7.40
C LEU A 246 -27.77 14.05 -8.27
N THR A 247 -28.21 14.88 -9.23
CA THR A 247 -29.26 14.52 -10.17
C THR A 247 -28.71 13.59 -11.23
N ARG A 248 -27.54 13.90 -11.80
CA ARG A 248 -26.89 13.05 -12.81
C ARG A 248 -26.01 11.95 -12.20
N TYR A 249 -25.39 12.22 -11.05
CA TYR A 249 -24.43 11.33 -10.40
C TYR A 249 -24.72 11.17 -8.90
N PRO A 250 -25.83 10.53 -8.51
CA PRO A 250 -26.29 10.44 -7.12
C PRO A 250 -25.29 9.77 -6.17
N LYS A 251 -24.38 8.93 -6.71
CA LYS A 251 -23.33 8.24 -5.95
C LYS A 251 -22.26 9.21 -5.41
N TYR A 252 -21.97 10.30 -6.12
CA TYR A 252 -20.81 11.16 -5.85
C TYR A 252 -21.18 12.34 -4.95
N THR A 253 -21.33 12.04 -3.66
CA THR A 253 -21.82 12.96 -2.64
C THR A 253 -20.84 14.08 -2.23
N GLY A 254 -19.55 13.91 -2.55
CA GLY A 254 -18.46 14.81 -2.14
C GLY A 254 -17.91 15.70 -3.26
N GLY A 255 -18.31 15.51 -4.52
CA GLY A 255 -17.79 16.25 -5.69
C GLY A 255 -17.59 15.35 -6.91
N LEU A 256 -17.35 15.97 -8.06
CA LEU A 256 -17.08 15.26 -9.32
C LEU A 256 -15.62 15.44 -9.74
N LEU A 257 -15.02 14.39 -10.29
CA LEU A 257 -13.75 14.50 -11.00
C LEU A 257 -14.07 14.82 -12.45
N VAL A 258 -13.66 16.01 -12.91
CA VAL A 258 -14.02 16.57 -14.21
C VAL A 258 -12.75 16.90 -14.96
N GLN A 259 -12.64 16.39 -16.18
CA GLN A 259 -11.55 16.69 -17.10
C GLN A 259 -11.95 17.90 -17.96
N ASP A 260 -11.22 19.00 -17.81
CA ASP A 260 -11.32 20.16 -18.70
C ASP A 260 -11.01 19.73 -20.14
N THR A 261 -12.03 19.80 -21.00
CA THR A 261 -11.93 19.36 -22.40
C THR A 261 -11.80 20.53 -23.37
N ASN A 262 -12.08 21.76 -22.93
CA ASN A 262 -12.08 22.94 -23.77
C ASN A 262 -10.88 23.88 -23.48
N GLY A 263 -10.13 23.62 -22.41
CA GLY A 263 -8.91 24.34 -22.02
C GLY A 263 -9.17 25.71 -21.40
N ASP A 264 -10.38 25.98 -20.92
CA ASP A 264 -10.73 27.26 -20.31
C ASP A 264 -10.43 27.33 -18.79
N HIS A 265 -9.98 26.22 -18.20
CA HIS A 265 -9.69 26.02 -16.78
C HIS A 265 -10.90 26.30 -15.87
N ARG A 266 -12.12 26.06 -16.37
CA ARG A 266 -13.37 26.13 -15.61
C ARG A 266 -14.05 24.77 -15.69
N LEU A 267 -14.14 24.10 -14.55
CA LEU A 267 -14.72 22.77 -14.49
C LEU A 267 -16.24 22.85 -14.49
N ASP A 268 -16.86 22.61 -15.64
CA ASP A 268 -18.32 22.53 -15.79
C ASP A 268 -18.73 21.11 -16.21
N PRO A 269 -19.32 20.30 -15.32
CA PRO A 269 -19.77 18.95 -15.66
C PRO A 269 -20.84 18.87 -16.78
N ALA A 270 -21.42 19.99 -17.22
CA ALA A 270 -22.32 20.04 -18.37
C ALA A 270 -21.57 20.20 -19.72
N VAL A 271 -20.36 20.76 -19.70
CA VAL A 271 -19.52 20.99 -20.89
C VAL A 271 -18.37 19.99 -20.94
N ASP A 272 -17.73 19.79 -19.79
CA ASP A 272 -16.56 18.94 -19.60
C ASP A 272 -16.89 17.48 -19.32
N LYS A 273 -15.87 16.64 -19.45
CA LYS A 273 -16.00 15.21 -19.25
C LYS A 273 -15.91 14.85 -17.78
N VAL A 274 -17.00 14.33 -17.22
CA VAL A 274 -16.97 13.67 -15.91
C VAL A 274 -16.23 12.33 -16.03
N VAL A 275 -15.10 12.19 -15.34
CA VAL A 275 -14.26 10.99 -15.36
C VAL A 275 -14.37 10.16 -14.07
N GLY A 276 -15.03 10.69 -13.05
CA GLY A 276 -15.11 10.08 -11.74
C GLY A 276 -15.83 10.96 -10.73
N GLY A 277 -15.70 10.61 -9.45
CA GLY A 277 -16.25 11.42 -8.38
C GLY A 277 -15.80 10.99 -7.00
N ILE A 278 -16.34 11.70 -6.01
CA ILE A 278 -15.98 11.56 -4.60
C ILE A 278 -17.21 11.11 -3.83
N ILE A 279 -17.07 10.00 -3.13
CA ILE A 279 -18.06 9.51 -2.17
C ILE A 279 -17.63 10.02 -0.80
N GLY A 280 -18.40 10.95 -0.25
CA GLY A 280 -18.16 11.49 1.08
C GLY A 280 -18.57 10.51 2.17
N ALA A 281 -17.67 10.25 3.11
CA ALA A 281 -17.97 9.58 4.37
C ALA A 281 -17.46 10.47 5.51
N ALA A 282 -18.35 10.84 6.43
CA ALA A 282 -18.10 11.77 7.52
C ALA A 282 -18.87 11.32 8.77
N PRO A 283 -18.53 11.83 9.97
CA PRO A 283 -19.33 11.61 11.17
C PRO A 283 -20.81 11.98 10.91
N GLN A 284 -21.73 11.23 11.52
CA GLN A 284 -23.16 11.45 11.34
C GLN A 284 -23.54 12.88 11.78
N GLY A 285 -24.23 13.61 10.91
CA GLY A 285 -24.62 15.01 11.16
C GLY A 285 -23.53 16.04 10.88
N ALA A 286 -22.32 15.63 10.47
CA ALA A 286 -21.26 16.56 10.10
C ALA A 286 -21.63 17.32 8.82
N THR A 287 -21.33 18.62 8.82
CA THR A 287 -21.59 19.53 7.70
C THR A 287 -20.34 20.37 7.40
N GLY A 288 -20.27 20.94 6.19
CA GLY A 288 -19.19 21.86 5.80
C GLY A 288 -17.89 21.22 5.34
N GLN A 289 -17.80 19.88 5.34
CA GLN A 289 -16.69 19.15 4.73
C GLN A 289 -16.68 19.32 3.21
N ALA A 290 -15.48 19.43 2.63
CA ALA A 290 -15.30 19.61 1.20
C ALA A 290 -13.96 19.03 0.72
N ALA A 291 -13.94 18.60 -0.55
CA ALA A 291 -12.74 18.29 -1.29
C ALA A 291 -12.73 19.18 -2.54
N THR A 292 -11.65 19.92 -2.76
CA THR A 292 -11.54 20.88 -3.87
C THR A 292 -10.17 20.80 -4.53
N SER A 293 -10.09 21.17 -5.81
CA SER A 293 -8.79 21.49 -6.41
C SER A 293 -8.17 22.68 -5.67
N PRO A 294 -6.87 22.66 -5.35
CA PRO A 294 -6.18 23.86 -4.91
C PRO A 294 -6.33 24.99 -5.94
N ILE A 295 -6.33 26.23 -5.48
CA ILE A 295 -6.40 27.41 -6.35
C ILE A 295 -4.98 27.92 -6.61
N GLY A 296 -4.64 28.07 -7.88
CA GLY A 296 -3.38 28.63 -8.35
C GLY A 296 -3.28 30.13 -8.10
N ALA A 297 -2.09 30.68 -8.35
CA ALA A 297 -1.84 32.11 -8.19
C ALA A 297 -2.69 33.00 -9.14
N ASP A 298 -3.19 32.42 -10.23
CA ASP A 298 -4.08 33.03 -11.21
C ASP A 298 -5.57 32.97 -10.81
N GLY A 299 -5.89 32.42 -9.63
CA GLY A 299 -7.25 32.26 -9.14
C GLY A 299 -8.01 31.09 -9.77
N ARG A 300 -7.34 30.24 -10.56
CA ARG A 300 -7.95 29.09 -11.23
C ARG A 300 -7.66 27.78 -10.49
N PRO A 301 -8.48 26.74 -10.66
CA PRO A 301 -8.15 25.43 -10.11
C PRO A 301 -6.85 24.89 -10.74
N VAL A 302 -5.96 24.36 -9.91
CA VAL A 302 -4.80 23.59 -10.38
C VAL A 302 -5.30 22.22 -10.81
N LEU A 303 -5.08 21.89 -12.08
CA LEU A 303 -5.56 20.65 -12.69
C LEU A 303 -4.49 19.56 -12.64
N SER A 304 -4.92 18.32 -12.84
CA SER A 304 -4.01 17.18 -12.88
C SER A 304 -2.99 17.34 -14.02
N GLY A 305 -1.75 16.96 -13.76
CA GLY A 305 -0.65 17.16 -14.71
C GLY A 305 0.04 18.51 -14.61
N GLU A 306 -0.59 19.52 -13.99
CA GLU A 306 0.04 20.82 -13.70
C GLU A 306 0.76 20.82 -12.34
N VAL A 307 0.30 19.95 -11.44
CA VAL A 307 0.90 19.77 -10.12
C VAL A 307 2.36 19.36 -10.26
N GLN A 308 3.24 20.12 -9.63
CA GLN A 308 4.65 19.79 -9.56
C GLN A 308 4.90 18.68 -8.53
N ARG A 309 5.76 17.72 -8.92
CA ARG A 309 6.42 16.87 -7.94
C ARG A 309 7.28 17.75 -7.03
N ASN A 310 7.29 17.47 -5.74
CA ASN A 310 8.06 18.22 -4.75
C ASN A 310 9.53 18.31 -5.15
N ALA A 311 10.13 19.49 -5.00
CA ALA A 311 11.51 19.74 -5.39
C ALA A 311 12.55 18.94 -4.58
N ALA A 312 12.17 18.39 -3.43
CA ALA A 312 13.03 17.51 -2.63
C ALA A 312 13.23 16.11 -3.26
N TYR A 313 12.45 15.73 -4.28
CA TYR A 313 12.76 14.55 -5.07
C TYR A 313 13.92 14.84 -6.06
N PRO A 314 14.74 13.83 -6.43
CA PRO A 314 15.80 14.03 -7.41
C PRO A 314 15.27 14.56 -8.75
N ALA A 315 15.98 15.52 -9.35
CA ALA A 315 15.62 16.09 -10.65
C ALA A 315 15.53 15.02 -11.77
N ALA A 316 16.36 13.97 -11.70
CA ALA A 316 16.35 12.83 -12.61
C ALA A 316 15.02 12.06 -12.62
N VAL A 317 14.26 12.11 -11.52
CA VAL A 317 12.92 11.51 -11.42
C VAL A 317 11.81 12.59 -11.44
N GLY A 318 12.11 13.78 -11.97
CA GLY A 318 11.14 14.84 -12.17
C GLY A 318 10.86 15.73 -10.95
N GLY A 319 11.72 15.74 -9.93
CA GLY A 319 11.58 16.68 -8.82
C GLY A 319 11.50 18.14 -9.29
N GLY A 320 10.52 18.89 -8.78
CA GLY A 320 10.24 20.27 -9.17
C GLY A 320 9.57 20.45 -10.54
N LYS A 321 9.23 19.37 -11.23
CA LYS A 321 8.57 19.42 -12.56
C LYS A 321 7.10 19.00 -12.44
N PRO A 322 6.23 19.49 -13.35
CA PRO A 322 4.87 18.97 -13.48
C PRO A 322 4.88 17.45 -13.63
N ASN A 323 3.99 16.77 -12.91
CA ASN A 323 3.90 15.31 -12.92
C ASN A 323 2.61 14.90 -13.63
N PRO A 324 2.69 14.29 -14.83
CA PRO A 324 1.52 13.88 -15.60
C PRO A 324 0.53 13.04 -14.77
N GLY A 325 -0.74 13.39 -14.85
CA GLY A 325 -1.84 12.70 -14.17
C GLY A 325 -1.89 12.93 -12.65
N LEU A 326 -0.95 13.66 -12.06
CA LEU A 326 -0.98 13.98 -10.63
C LEU A 326 -2.05 15.05 -10.37
N LEU A 327 -3.13 14.65 -9.71
CA LEU A 327 -4.14 15.49 -9.10
C LEU A 327 -3.80 15.75 -7.64
N THR A 328 -3.93 16.99 -7.18
CA THR A 328 -3.91 17.33 -5.75
C THR A 328 -5.26 17.80 -5.28
N VAL A 329 -5.54 17.49 -4.01
CA VAL A 329 -6.83 17.78 -3.40
C VAL A 329 -6.62 18.50 -2.08
N GLN A 330 -7.23 19.66 -1.96
CA GLN A 330 -7.40 20.33 -0.68
C GLN A 330 -8.64 19.76 0.01
N PHE A 331 -8.46 19.22 1.21
CA PHE A 331 -9.57 18.69 2.00
C PHE A 331 -9.87 19.61 3.18
N LYS A 332 -11.14 19.91 3.41
CA LYS A 332 -11.64 20.63 4.58
C LYS A 332 -12.50 19.69 5.42
N SER A 333 -12.19 19.57 6.71
CA SER A 333 -13.01 18.80 7.65
C SER A 333 -14.36 19.50 7.90
N GLY A 334 -15.34 18.72 8.34
CA GLY A 334 -16.66 19.23 8.70
C GLY A 334 -16.74 19.73 10.14
N SER A 335 -17.96 20.05 10.56
CA SER A 335 -18.30 20.65 11.86
C SER A 335 -18.12 19.73 13.07
N LEU A 336 -17.99 18.41 12.88
CA LEU A 336 -17.92 17.44 13.97
C LEU A 336 -16.56 16.71 14.00
N PRO A 337 -16.05 16.35 15.19
CA PRO A 337 -14.86 15.51 15.31
C PRO A 337 -15.15 14.07 14.85
N GLY A 338 -14.09 13.34 14.53
CA GLY A 338 -14.15 11.93 14.10
C GLY A 338 -13.51 11.71 12.73
N LEU A 339 -13.74 10.53 12.17
CA LEU A 339 -13.09 10.10 10.93
C LEU A 339 -13.89 10.53 9.70
N TYR A 340 -13.21 11.26 8.82
CA TYR A 340 -13.65 11.60 7.47
C TYR A 340 -12.89 10.70 6.49
N ARG A 341 -13.61 10.02 5.61
CA ARG A 341 -13.07 8.99 4.71
C ARG A 341 -13.51 9.20 3.26
N PRO A 342 -13.10 10.31 2.62
CA PRO A 342 -13.47 10.56 1.23
C PRO A 342 -12.91 9.44 0.34
N THR A 343 -13.79 8.84 -0.45
CA THR A 343 -13.43 7.80 -1.42
C THR A 343 -13.47 8.39 -2.82
N PHE A 344 -12.34 8.42 -3.49
CA PHE A 344 -12.21 8.87 -4.87
C PHE A 344 -12.37 7.67 -5.79
N GLU A 345 -13.11 7.83 -6.87
CA GLU A 345 -13.36 6.76 -7.85
C GLU A 345 -13.27 7.32 -9.27
N LEU A 346 -12.66 6.56 -10.18
CA LEU A 346 -12.77 6.80 -11.62
C LEU A 346 -13.84 5.88 -12.23
N ILE A 347 -14.66 6.43 -13.12
CA ILE A 347 -15.66 5.66 -13.88
C ILE A 347 -14.93 4.63 -14.74
N GLY A 348 -15.35 3.36 -14.65
CA GLY A 348 -14.71 2.25 -15.36
C GLY A 348 -13.32 1.86 -14.81
N GLY A 349 -12.96 2.35 -13.63
CA GLY A 349 -11.69 2.09 -12.96
C GLY A 349 -11.84 1.58 -11.54
N ASN A 350 -10.90 1.97 -10.67
CA ASN A 350 -10.88 1.63 -9.26
C ASN A 350 -11.21 2.85 -8.37
N ALA A 351 -11.27 2.59 -7.06
CA ALA A 351 -11.46 3.60 -6.03
C ALA A 351 -10.34 3.55 -4.98
N TYR A 352 -10.13 4.66 -4.27
CA TYR A 352 -9.22 4.77 -3.14
C TYR A 352 -9.81 5.67 -2.06
N GLN A 353 -9.64 5.26 -0.80
CA GLN A 353 -10.18 5.97 0.36
C GLN A 353 -9.03 6.54 1.20
N PHE A 354 -9.06 7.85 1.43
CA PHE A 354 -8.18 8.52 2.38
C PHE A 354 -8.78 8.49 3.79
N THR A 355 -7.98 8.78 4.82
CA THR A 355 -8.47 8.91 6.19
C THR A 355 -8.01 10.22 6.81
N ILE A 356 -8.95 11.09 7.16
CA ILE A 356 -8.68 12.34 7.87
C ILE A 356 -9.37 12.27 9.23
N GLU A 357 -8.63 12.48 10.32
CA GLU A 357 -9.19 12.55 11.66
C GLU A 357 -9.41 14.03 12.03
N ALA A 358 -10.66 14.45 12.13
CA ALA A 358 -10.99 15.74 12.69
C ALA A 358 -11.00 15.65 14.22
N VAL A 359 -10.22 16.52 14.87
CA VAL A 359 -10.15 16.65 16.31
C VAL A 359 -10.79 17.96 16.74
N MET A 360 -11.26 18.03 17.98
CA MET A 360 -11.69 19.30 18.55
C MET A 360 -10.52 20.31 18.52
N PRO A 361 -10.80 21.61 18.28
CA PRO A 361 -9.78 22.65 18.24
C PRO A 361 -8.91 22.73 19.49
#